data_AF-A0A967WSN4-F1
#
_entry.id   AF-A0A967WSN4-F1
#
_cell.length_a   1.000
_cell.length_b   1.000
_cell.length_c   1.000
_cell.angle_alpha   90.00
_cell.angle_beta   90.00
_cell.angle_gamma   90.00
#
_symmetry.space_group_name_H-M   'P 1'
#
loop_
_entity.id
_entity.type
_entity.pdbx_description
1 polymer ?
#
loop_
_entity_poly.entity_id
_entity_poly.type
_entity_poly.pdbx_seq_one_letter_code
_entity_poly.pdbx_strand_id
1 'polypeptide(L)'
;RTGRLFTHVAAFEIPGFDRMVFISDAGVTVAPDLEQKVTIVQNAINVAQALEISMPRVAVLAATETVNPKIPTTLDAANLSKMADRGQIQGGLVDGPLALDNAISPESARIKGIRSEVAGYADILIAPDIEAGNVLAKAITYFAQGKMAGVVVGARCPLILPSRSDTREAKLISLALGVMLAT
;
A
#
# COMPACT_ATOMS: atom_id res chain seq x y z
N ARG A 1 20.97 11.12 -5.89
CA ARG A 1 19.50 11.28 -6.03
C ARG A 1 19.09 10.95 -7.46
N THR A 2 17.95 10.30 -7.65
CA THR A 2 17.35 9.91 -8.95
C THR A 2 16.35 10.95 -9.48
N GLY A 3 15.98 11.94 -8.65
CA GLY A 3 14.93 12.91 -8.95
C GLY A 3 13.51 12.39 -8.70
N ARG A 4 13.35 11.12 -8.29
CA ARG A 4 12.06 10.51 -7.96
C ARG A 4 11.68 10.74 -6.49
N LEU A 5 10.38 10.80 -6.20
CA LEU A 5 9.84 10.88 -4.84
C LEU A 5 10.27 9.66 -4.01
N PHE A 6 10.70 9.90 -2.78
CA PHE A 6 10.92 8.81 -1.82
C PHE A 6 9.59 8.43 -1.19
N THR A 7 9.28 7.14 -1.18
CA THR A 7 8.04 6.61 -0.59
C THR A 7 8.37 5.43 0.30
N HIS A 8 7.56 5.24 1.35
CA HIS A 8 7.69 4.09 2.24
C HIS A 8 6.72 2.98 1.85
N VAL A 9 7.20 1.73 1.84
CA VAL A 9 6.38 0.53 1.70
C VAL A 9 6.60 -0.34 2.93
N ALA A 10 5.52 -0.64 3.64
CA ALA A 10 5.49 -1.58 4.75
C ALA A 10 4.90 -2.91 4.27
N ALA A 11 5.62 -4.01 4.42
CA ALA A 11 5.14 -5.36 4.16
C ALA A 11 4.77 -6.04 5.47
N PHE A 12 3.60 -6.68 5.52
CA PHE A 12 3.08 -7.34 6.69
C PHE A 12 2.78 -8.81 6.46
N GLU A 13 3.22 -9.63 7.41
CA GLU A 13 2.65 -10.96 7.66
C GLU A 13 1.66 -10.82 8.81
N ILE A 14 0.37 -11.09 8.57
CA ILE A 14 -0.71 -10.85 9.53
C ILE A 14 -1.33 -12.21 9.92
N PRO A 15 -1.41 -12.54 11.22
CA PRO A 15 -2.12 -13.73 11.68
C PRO A 15 -3.55 -13.80 11.14
N GLY A 16 -3.91 -14.94 10.54
CA GLY A 16 -5.23 -15.16 9.94
C GLY A 16 -5.36 -14.71 8.48
N PHE A 17 -4.34 -14.08 7.90
CA PHE A 17 -4.24 -13.83 6.46
C PHE A 17 -3.33 -14.88 5.82
N ASP A 18 -3.70 -15.33 4.64
CA ASP A 18 -2.98 -16.33 3.83
C ASP A 18 -1.97 -15.70 2.85
N ARG A 19 -1.78 -14.39 2.95
CA ARG A 19 -0.95 -13.58 2.03
C ARG A 19 -0.31 -12.42 2.77
N MET A 20 0.74 -11.87 2.17
CA MET A 20 1.32 -10.61 2.62
C MET A 20 0.41 -9.44 2.28
N VAL A 21 0.39 -8.43 3.15
CA VAL A 21 -0.31 -7.16 2.91
C VAL A 21 0.69 -6.02 2.94
N PHE A 22 0.66 -5.17 1.92
CA PHE A 22 1.51 -4.00 1.80
C PHE A 22 0.74 -2.72 2.12
N ILE A 23 1.38 -1.76 2.77
CA ILE A 23 0.82 -0.43 3.03
C ILE A 23 1.78 0.63 2.53
N SER A 24 1.26 1.61 1.77
CA SER A 24 2.05 2.74 1.28
C SER A 24 1.20 4.00 1.09
N ASP A 25 1.64 5.21 1.43
CA ASP A 25 2.80 5.55 2.27
C ASP A 25 2.38 5.51 3.76
N ALA A 26 3.33 5.30 4.66
CA ALA A 26 3.08 5.26 6.11
C ALA A 26 4.20 5.92 6.95
N GLY A 27 5.14 6.63 6.31
CA GLY A 27 6.29 7.17 7.02
C GLY A 27 7.11 8.26 6.31
N VAL A 28 6.85 8.59 5.04
CA VAL A 28 7.65 9.58 4.29
C VAL A 28 6.80 10.72 3.76
N THR A 29 5.78 10.43 2.95
CA THR A 29 4.99 11.47 2.28
C THR A 29 3.78 11.88 3.13
N VAL A 30 3.78 13.10 3.68
CA VAL A 30 2.80 13.55 4.69
C VAL A 30 1.37 13.62 4.14
N ALA A 31 1.15 14.41 3.10
CA ALA A 31 -0.15 14.61 2.47
C ALA A 31 0.06 14.59 0.95
N PRO A 32 0.11 13.40 0.34
CA PRO A 32 0.51 13.28 -1.06
C PRO A 32 -0.55 13.89 -1.98
N ASP A 33 -0.11 14.68 -2.95
CA ASP A 33 -0.94 15.07 -4.08
C ASP A 33 -1.16 13.89 -5.06
N LEU A 34 -1.97 14.08 -6.10
CA LEU A 34 -2.29 13.02 -7.05
C LEU A 34 -1.06 12.46 -7.79
N GLU A 35 -0.11 13.31 -8.19
CA GLU A 35 1.10 12.89 -8.90
C GLU A 35 2.04 12.09 -7.97
N GLN A 36 2.13 12.52 -6.71
CA GLN A 36 2.84 11.79 -5.68
C GLN A 36 2.18 10.45 -5.40
N LYS A 37 0.84 10.37 -5.35
CA LYS A 37 0.11 9.11 -5.21
C LYS A 37 0.36 8.14 -6.36
N VAL A 38 0.47 8.61 -7.61
CA VAL A 38 0.88 7.75 -8.74
C VAL A 38 2.24 7.10 -8.45
N THR A 39 3.20 7.90 -7.95
CA THR A 39 4.53 7.38 -7.60
C THR A 39 4.48 6.40 -6.43
N ILE A 40 3.68 6.68 -5.40
CA ILE A 40 3.45 5.79 -4.25
C ILE A 40 2.89 4.45 -4.73
N VAL A 41 1.86 4.45 -5.58
CA VAL A 41 1.26 3.25 -6.14
C VAL A 41 2.29 2.46 -6.96
N GLN A 42 2.98 3.11 -7.90
CA GLN A 42 3.94 2.41 -8.75
C GLN A 42 5.11 1.82 -7.95
N ASN A 43 5.62 2.54 -6.95
CA ASN A 43 6.67 2.05 -6.08
C ASN A 43 6.20 0.84 -5.26
N ALA A 44 4.97 0.85 -4.74
CA ALA A 44 4.42 -0.28 -4.01
C ALA A 44 4.25 -1.51 -4.91
N ILE A 45 3.76 -1.34 -6.14
CA ILE A 45 3.66 -2.43 -7.14
C ILE A 45 5.04 -3.04 -7.40
N ASN A 46 6.05 -2.21 -7.64
CA ASN A 46 7.41 -2.69 -7.91
C ASN A 46 7.97 -3.50 -6.73
N VAL A 47 7.71 -3.07 -5.49
CA VAL A 47 8.13 -3.82 -4.29
C VAL A 47 7.41 -5.17 -4.19
N ALA A 48 6.11 -5.21 -4.43
CA ALA A 48 5.36 -6.48 -4.41
C ALA A 48 5.82 -7.45 -5.51
N GLN A 49 6.10 -6.94 -6.71
CA GLN A 49 6.63 -7.75 -7.82
C GLN A 49 8.04 -8.30 -7.55
N ALA A 50 8.89 -7.52 -6.87
CA ALA A 50 10.21 -8.00 -6.43
C ALA A 50 10.11 -9.11 -5.37
N LEU A 51 8.95 -9.24 -4.72
CA LEU A 51 8.59 -10.35 -3.83
C LEU A 51 7.70 -11.40 -4.53
N GLU A 52 7.83 -11.51 -5.85
CA GLU A 52 7.22 -12.53 -6.70
C GLU A 52 5.69 -12.47 -6.83
N ILE A 53 5.06 -11.39 -6.37
CA ILE A 53 3.64 -11.12 -6.63
C ILE A 53 3.53 -10.48 -8.02
N SER A 54 3.37 -11.31 -9.04
CA SER A 54 3.42 -10.89 -10.45
C SER A 54 2.39 -9.81 -10.82
N MET A 55 1.17 -9.93 -10.31
CA MET A 55 0.05 -9.01 -10.58
C MET A 55 -0.63 -8.58 -9.28
N PRO A 56 0.01 -7.70 -8.48
CA PRO A 56 -0.53 -7.27 -7.20
C PRO A 56 -1.83 -6.48 -7.39
N ARG A 57 -2.78 -6.75 -6.51
CA ARG A 57 -4.06 -6.02 -6.40
C ARG A 57 -3.90 -4.85 -5.46
N VAL A 58 -4.14 -3.65 -5.95
CA VAL A 58 -3.91 -2.39 -5.25
C VAL A 58 -5.24 -1.72 -4.95
N ALA A 59 -5.60 -1.64 -3.67
CA ALA A 59 -6.75 -0.88 -3.21
C ALA A 59 -6.33 0.53 -2.80
N VAL A 60 -6.89 1.55 -3.46
CA VAL A 60 -6.75 2.94 -3.01
C VAL A 60 -7.82 3.24 -1.96
N LEU A 61 -7.36 3.45 -0.73
CA LEU A 61 -8.25 3.52 0.42
C LEU A 61 -8.99 4.87 0.49
N ALA A 62 -10.28 4.80 0.83
CA ALA A 62 -11.09 5.95 1.21
C ALA A 62 -12.15 5.53 2.24
N ALA A 63 -12.89 6.49 2.78
CA ALA A 63 -13.94 6.21 3.77
C ALA A 63 -15.24 5.62 3.17
N THR A 64 -15.36 5.57 1.84
CA THR A 64 -16.54 5.11 1.11
C THR A 64 -16.17 4.69 -0.30
N GLU A 65 -16.97 3.82 -0.91
CA GLU A 65 -16.80 3.31 -2.28
C GLU A 65 -17.37 4.26 -3.33
N THR A 66 -18.21 5.21 -2.89
CA THR A 66 -18.85 6.14 -3.82
C THR A 66 -18.01 7.40 -3.96
N VAL A 67 -17.68 7.75 -5.21
CA VAL A 67 -16.99 9.01 -5.51
C VAL A 67 -17.84 10.17 -4.99
N ASN A 68 -17.25 10.94 -4.07
CA ASN A 68 -17.91 12.03 -3.40
C ASN A 68 -16.98 13.25 -3.41
N PRO A 69 -17.32 14.33 -4.14
CA PRO A 69 -16.49 15.54 -4.19
C PRO A 69 -16.21 16.19 -2.83
N LYS A 70 -17.02 15.90 -1.81
CA LYS A 70 -16.80 16.37 -0.43
C LYS A 70 -15.76 15.55 0.33
N ILE A 71 -15.32 14.43 -0.24
CA ILE A 71 -14.30 13.53 0.31
C ILE A 71 -13.19 13.42 -0.75
N PRO A 72 -12.19 14.33 -0.75
CA PRO A 72 -11.19 14.42 -1.82
C PRO A 72 -10.46 13.11 -2.12
N THR A 73 -10.25 12.27 -1.09
CA THR A 73 -9.60 10.96 -1.24
C THR A 73 -10.35 10.02 -2.18
N THR A 74 -11.67 10.16 -2.29
CA THR A 74 -12.47 9.39 -3.25
C THR A 74 -12.25 9.84 -4.70
N LEU A 75 -11.94 11.12 -4.92
CA LEU A 75 -11.58 11.65 -6.24
C LEU A 75 -10.20 11.13 -6.65
N ASP A 76 -9.24 11.18 -5.74
CA ASP A 76 -7.89 10.66 -5.99
C ASP A 76 -7.92 9.16 -6.33
N ALA A 77 -8.66 8.37 -5.55
CA ALA A 77 -8.80 6.94 -5.79
C ALA A 77 -9.41 6.61 -7.16
N ALA A 78 -10.49 7.30 -7.53
CA ALA A 78 -11.11 7.12 -8.84
C ALA A 78 -10.18 7.53 -9.98
N ASN A 79 -9.42 8.62 -9.81
CA ASN A 79 -8.42 9.05 -10.79
C ASN A 79 -7.31 8.01 -10.92
N LEU A 80 -6.73 7.53 -9.82
CA LEU A 80 -5.65 6.53 -9.84
C LEU A 80 -6.09 5.22 -10.50
N SER A 81 -7.30 4.74 -10.22
CA SER A 81 -7.90 3.59 -10.91
C SER A 81 -7.98 3.84 -12.43
N LYS A 82 -8.50 5.00 -12.86
CA LYS A 82 -8.56 5.37 -14.28
C LYS A 82 -7.19 5.54 -14.94
N MET A 83 -6.20 6.01 -14.20
CA MET A 83 -4.83 6.19 -14.66
C MET A 83 -4.15 4.82 -14.87
N ALA A 84 -4.42 3.85 -14.01
CA ALA A 84 -3.99 2.46 -14.18
C ALA A 84 -4.64 1.80 -15.40
N ASP A 85 -5.96 1.94 -15.59
CA ASP A 85 -6.67 1.47 -16.79
C ASP A 85 -6.05 2.00 -18.09
N ARG A 86 -5.51 3.22 -18.03
CA ARG A 86 -4.89 3.92 -19.17
C ARG A 86 -3.37 3.67 -19.27
N GLY A 87 -2.81 2.80 -18.44
CA GLY A 87 -1.41 2.39 -18.48
C GLY A 87 -0.42 3.41 -17.93
N GLN A 88 -0.88 4.42 -17.17
CA GLN A 88 0.01 5.37 -16.48
C GLN A 88 0.60 4.78 -15.21
N ILE A 89 -0.12 3.83 -14.59
CA ILE A 89 0.36 2.93 -13.55
C ILE A 89 0.38 1.54 -14.17
N GLN A 90 1.45 0.79 -13.97
CA GLN A 90 1.70 -0.48 -14.67
C GLN A 90 2.09 -1.59 -13.72
N GLY A 91 1.81 -2.83 -14.12
CA GLY A 91 2.26 -4.04 -13.43
C GLY A 91 1.35 -4.51 -12.30
N GLY A 92 0.22 -3.86 -12.04
CA GLY A 92 -0.75 -4.28 -11.03
C GLY A 92 -2.18 -3.85 -11.37
N LEU A 93 -3.15 -4.46 -10.70
CA LEU A 93 -4.56 -4.10 -10.82
C LEU A 93 -4.87 -3.03 -9.77
N VAL A 94 -5.26 -1.83 -10.17
CA VAL A 94 -5.53 -0.73 -9.24
C VAL A 94 -7.01 -0.42 -9.24
N ASP A 95 -7.62 -0.41 -8.06
CA ASP A 95 -9.00 -0.01 -7.91
C ASP A 95 -9.25 0.81 -6.64
N GLY A 96 -10.30 1.61 -6.69
CA GLY A 96 -10.68 2.53 -5.62
C GLY A 96 -11.71 3.54 -6.11
N PRO A 97 -12.39 4.23 -5.19
CA PRO A 97 -12.18 4.18 -3.73
C PRO A 97 -12.72 2.90 -3.08
N LEU A 98 -12.02 2.40 -2.07
CA LEU A 98 -12.45 1.26 -1.26
C LEU A 98 -12.24 1.56 0.23
N ALA A 99 -13.25 1.30 1.06
CA ALA A 99 -13.04 1.17 2.50
C ALA A 99 -12.20 -0.09 2.81
N LEU A 100 -11.52 -0.07 3.97
CA LEU A 100 -10.59 -1.13 4.36
C LEU A 100 -11.25 -2.51 4.37
N ASP A 101 -12.46 -2.63 4.92
CA ASP A 101 -13.20 -3.88 4.98
C ASP A 101 -13.45 -4.45 3.57
N ASN A 102 -13.82 -3.60 2.63
CA ASN A 102 -14.05 -3.97 1.24
C ASN A 102 -12.76 -4.27 0.47
N ALA A 103 -11.63 -3.71 0.88
CA ALA A 103 -10.34 -4.03 0.26
C ALA A 103 -9.85 -5.44 0.63
N ILE A 104 -10.12 -5.90 1.86
CA ILE A 104 -9.48 -7.11 2.42
C ILE A 104 -10.43 -8.29 2.70
N SER A 105 -11.75 -8.06 2.74
CA SER A 105 -12.76 -9.09 3.02
C SER A 105 -13.64 -9.34 1.78
N PRO A 106 -13.54 -10.52 1.14
CA PRO A 106 -14.40 -10.90 0.03
C PRO A 106 -15.89 -10.88 0.41
N GLU A 107 -16.20 -11.25 1.66
CA GLU A 107 -17.57 -11.25 2.16
C GLU A 107 -18.12 -9.82 2.29
N SER A 108 -17.33 -8.88 2.81
CA SER A 108 -17.75 -7.46 2.90
C SER A 108 -17.99 -6.88 1.51
N ALA A 109 -17.08 -7.13 0.56
CA ALA A 109 -17.23 -6.70 -0.82
C ALA A 109 -18.48 -7.28 -1.48
N ARG A 110 -18.77 -8.57 -1.24
CA ARG A 110 -19.96 -9.26 -1.74
C ARG A 110 -21.25 -8.69 -1.15
N ILE A 111 -21.31 -8.48 0.16
CA ILE A 111 -22.48 -7.89 0.85
C ILE A 111 -22.81 -6.51 0.28
N LYS A 112 -21.78 -5.69 -0.01
CA LYS A 112 -21.96 -4.36 -0.60
C LYS A 112 -22.08 -4.36 -2.12
N GLY A 113 -22.03 -5.53 -2.77
CA GLY A 113 -22.23 -5.67 -4.21
C GLY A 113 -21.11 -5.09 -5.08
N ILE A 114 -19.89 -4.98 -4.55
CA ILE A 114 -18.75 -4.38 -5.25
C ILE A 114 -18.22 -5.39 -6.28
N ARG A 115 -18.11 -4.96 -7.54
CA ARG A 115 -17.57 -5.77 -8.63
C ARG A 115 -16.19 -5.26 -9.00
N SER A 116 -15.17 -5.96 -8.53
CA SER A 116 -13.77 -5.61 -8.73
C SER A 116 -12.91 -6.84 -8.54
N GLU A 117 -11.82 -6.95 -9.29
CA GLU A 117 -10.80 -8.00 -9.07
C GLU A 117 -9.90 -7.69 -7.87
N VAL A 118 -9.95 -6.46 -7.36
CA VAL A 118 -9.18 -5.98 -6.20
C VAL A 118 -9.98 -6.12 -4.90
N ALA A 119 -11.28 -5.81 -4.92
CA ALA A 119 -12.10 -5.81 -3.71
C ALA A 119 -12.11 -7.20 -3.03
N GLY A 120 -11.79 -7.22 -1.74
CA GLY A 120 -11.68 -8.41 -0.90
C GLY A 120 -10.34 -9.13 -1.00
N TYR A 121 -9.51 -8.81 -1.99
CA TYR A 121 -8.30 -9.55 -2.32
C TYR A 121 -7.08 -8.64 -2.44
N ALA A 122 -7.14 -7.40 -1.95
CA ALA A 122 -6.03 -6.46 -2.07
C ALA A 122 -4.75 -7.03 -1.43
N ASP A 123 -3.66 -6.95 -2.20
CA ASP A 123 -2.30 -7.22 -1.74
C ASP A 123 -1.68 -5.91 -1.21
N ILE A 124 -1.99 -4.78 -1.86
CA ILE A 124 -1.45 -3.46 -1.53
C ILE A 124 -2.58 -2.50 -1.14
N LEU A 125 -2.39 -1.80 -0.03
CA LEU A 125 -3.28 -0.77 0.49
C LEU A 125 -2.60 0.59 0.38
N ILE A 126 -3.20 1.49 -0.40
CA ILE A 126 -2.68 2.84 -0.58
C ILE A 126 -3.40 3.77 0.38
N ALA A 127 -2.66 4.26 1.37
CA ALA A 127 -3.20 5.14 2.40
C ALA A 127 -3.50 6.54 1.82
N PRO A 128 -4.54 7.23 2.33
CA PRO A 128 -4.85 8.60 1.93
C PRO A 128 -3.74 9.61 2.21
N ASP A 129 -3.12 9.46 3.38
CA ASP A 129 -2.10 10.33 3.96
C ASP A 129 -1.25 9.54 4.98
N ILE A 130 -0.23 10.21 5.54
CA ILE A 130 0.68 9.59 6.50
C ILE A 130 0.00 9.17 7.79
N GLU A 131 -1.00 9.91 8.26
CA GLU A 131 -1.68 9.63 9.53
C GLU A 131 -2.45 8.31 9.41
N ALA A 132 -3.25 8.15 8.35
CA ALA A 132 -3.98 6.92 8.07
C ALA A 132 -3.03 5.74 7.86
N GLY A 133 -1.95 5.93 7.09
CA GLY A 133 -0.95 4.88 6.87
C GLY A 133 -0.24 4.46 8.15
N ASN A 134 0.17 5.41 8.98
CA ASN A 134 0.86 5.16 10.24
C ASN A 134 -0.04 4.46 11.25
N VAL A 135 -1.26 4.97 11.45
CA VAL A 135 -2.24 4.37 12.37
C VAL A 135 -2.56 2.94 11.94
N LEU A 136 -2.79 2.68 10.64
CA LEU A 136 -3.07 1.33 10.13
C LEU A 136 -1.88 0.38 10.35
N ALA A 137 -0.67 0.81 10.00
CA ALA A 137 0.54 0.03 10.22
C ALA A 137 0.71 -0.35 11.70
N LYS A 138 0.51 0.61 12.60
CA LYS A 138 0.60 0.38 14.05
C LYS A 138 -0.54 -0.49 14.57
N ALA A 139 -1.76 -0.33 14.07
CA ALA A 139 -2.88 -1.19 14.43
C ALA A 139 -2.60 -2.66 14.06
N ILE A 140 -2.02 -2.91 12.89
CA ILE A 140 -1.63 -4.26 12.48
C ILE A 140 -0.52 -4.81 13.39
N THR A 141 0.54 -4.03 13.66
CA THR A 141 1.62 -4.49 14.55
C THR A 141 1.14 -4.79 15.96
N TYR A 142 0.39 -3.87 16.58
CA TYR A 142 0.11 -3.92 18.02
C TYR A 142 -1.20 -4.62 18.36
N PHE A 143 -2.25 -4.47 17.56
CA PHE A 143 -3.54 -5.14 17.82
C PHE A 143 -3.62 -6.48 17.11
N ALA A 144 -3.25 -6.53 15.83
CA ALA A 144 -3.32 -7.77 15.05
C ALA A 144 -2.09 -8.68 15.20
N GLN A 145 -1.08 -8.27 15.98
CA GLN A 145 0.18 -9.00 16.18
C GLN A 145 0.91 -9.31 14.86
N GLY A 146 0.75 -8.45 13.85
CA GLY A 146 1.39 -8.61 12.56
C GLY A 146 2.89 -8.29 12.60
N LYS A 147 3.68 -9.05 11.84
CA LYS A 147 5.11 -8.79 11.66
C LYS A 147 5.31 -7.82 10.50
N MET A 148 6.13 -6.80 10.70
CA MET A 148 6.34 -5.72 9.74
C MET A 148 7.79 -5.66 9.27
N ALA A 149 7.97 -5.60 7.95
CA ALA A 149 9.20 -5.12 7.30
C ALA A 149 8.93 -3.77 6.63
N GLY A 150 9.85 -2.81 6.76
CA GLY A 150 9.71 -1.48 6.17
C GLY A 150 10.88 -1.12 5.27
N VAL A 151 10.60 -0.55 4.10
CA VAL A 151 11.62 -0.07 3.16
C VAL A 151 11.21 1.27 2.57
N VAL A 152 12.18 2.17 2.40
CA VAL A 152 12.03 3.39 1.60
C VAL A 152 12.64 3.17 0.24
N VAL A 153 11.85 3.45 -0.79
CA VAL A 153 12.19 3.28 -2.21
C VAL A 153 12.12 4.62 -2.95
N GLY A 154 12.57 4.63 -4.21
CA GLY A 154 12.70 5.85 -5.03
C GLY A 154 14.14 6.38 -5.12
N ALA A 155 15.05 5.91 -4.27
CA ALA A 155 16.49 6.15 -4.38
C ALA A 155 17.17 5.21 -5.39
N ARG A 156 18.51 5.30 -5.53
CA ARG A 156 19.29 4.37 -6.38
C ARG A 156 19.44 2.99 -5.74
N CYS A 157 19.20 2.89 -4.43
CA CYS A 157 19.25 1.68 -3.64
C CYS A 157 18.13 1.76 -2.57
N PRO A 158 17.64 0.63 -2.06
CA PRO A 158 16.66 0.61 -0.98
C PRO A 158 17.27 1.18 0.31
N LEU A 159 16.45 1.90 1.08
CA LEU A 159 16.84 2.51 2.35
C LEU A 159 16.01 1.91 3.49
N ILE A 160 16.68 1.44 4.54
CA ILE A 160 16.01 0.88 5.72
C ILE A 160 15.98 1.93 6.83
N LEU A 161 14.79 2.39 7.19
CA LEU A 161 14.55 3.40 8.22
C LEU A 161 13.67 2.81 9.34
N PRO A 162 14.25 2.04 10.27
CA PRO A 162 13.46 1.43 11.34
C PRO A 162 13.01 2.48 12.34
N SER A 163 11.83 2.27 12.93
CA SER A 163 11.40 3.01 14.10
C SER A 163 12.25 2.62 15.32
N ARG A 164 12.38 3.56 16.25
CA ARG A 164 13.11 3.31 17.51
C ARG A 164 12.47 2.18 18.32
N SER A 165 11.14 2.06 18.24
CA SER A 165 10.38 1.04 18.95
C SER A 165 10.32 -0.31 18.23
N ASP A 166 10.90 -0.43 17.02
CA ASP A 166 10.87 -1.69 16.27
C ASP A 166 11.74 -2.75 16.93
N THR A 167 11.21 -3.98 16.93
CA THR A 167 11.89 -5.17 17.45
C THR A 167 13.14 -5.51 16.63
N ARG A 168 14.01 -6.34 17.19
CA ARG A 168 15.18 -6.87 16.45
C ARG A 168 14.75 -7.66 15.22
N GLU A 169 13.68 -8.44 15.33
CA GLU A 169 13.11 -9.21 14.23
C GLU A 169 12.64 -8.28 13.11
N ALA A 170 11.84 -7.26 13.41
CA ALA A 170 11.34 -6.27 12.42
C ALA A 170 12.50 -5.59 11.66
N LYS A 171 13.58 -5.23 12.36
CA LYS A 171 14.79 -4.66 11.75
C LYS A 171 15.49 -5.65 10.82
N LEU A 172 15.61 -6.92 11.24
CA LEU A 172 16.25 -7.97 10.45
C LEU A 172 15.46 -8.26 9.16
N ILE A 173 14.14 -8.42 9.25
CA ILE A 173 13.30 -8.69 8.08
C ILE A 173 13.24 -7.48 7.13
N SER A 174 13.33 -6.25 7.67
CA SER A 174 13.49 -5.05 6.83
C SER A 174 14.81 -5.04 6.06
N LEU A 175 15.91 -5.47 6.68
CA LEU A 175 17.19 -5.63 5.98
C LEU A 175 17.10 -6.70 4.89
N ALA A 176 16.46 -7.84 5.17
CA ALA A 176 16.25 -8.89 4.18
C ALA A 176 15.44 -8.39 2.97
N LEU A 177 14.35 -7.65 3.23
CA LEU A 177 13.58 -6.97 2.19
C LEU A 177 14.44 -6.00 1.37
N GLY A 178 15.30 -5.22 2.03
CA GLY A 178 16.26 -4.34 1.36
C GLY A 178 17.23 -5.09 0.43
N VAL A 179 17.72 -6.26 0.84
CA VAL A 179 18.61 -7.08 0.00
C VAL A 179 17.88 -7.61 -1.24
N MET A 180 16.64 -8.07 -1.08
CA MET A 180 15.82 -8.54 -2.21
C MET A 180 15.57 -7.45 -3.26
N LEU A 181 15.50 -6.18 -2.83
CA LEU A 181 15.26 -5.02 -3.69
C LEU A 181 16.54 -4.42 -4.29
N ALA A 182 17.73 -4.90 -3.91
CA ALA A 182 19.01 -4.31 -4.30
C ALA A 182 19.59 -4.84 -5.64
N THR A 183 18.75 -5.46 -6.47
CA THR A 183 19.12 -6.05 -7.77
C THR A 183 19.35 -5.01 -8.87
#